data_AF-A0A2M4B055-F1
#
_entry.id   AF-A0A2M4B055-F1
#
_cell.length_a   1.000
_cell.length_b   1.000
_cell.length_c   1.000
_cell.angle_alpha   90.00
_cell.angle_beta   90.00
_cell.angle_gamma   90.00
#
_symmetry.space_group_name_H-M   'P 1'
#
loop_
_entity.id
_entity.type
_entity.pdbx_description
1 polymer ?
#
loop_
_entity_poly.entity_id
_entity_poly.type
_entity_poly.pdbx_seq_one_letter_code
_entity_poly.pdbx_strand_id
1 'polypeptide(L)'
;MSDSSGPMNPATGTPSNKMHRRKSRGTRNLLEDNSKFLANFDPGVSRREKRKLAQSIPMQQTETRNRKSSLYNEQGCLRESRRNLCDCLDFSCPGCHFPCPSCDSPMCGPICRRNRRWMYEQIVHDSKEKIIMNELITKNASQQKHPVKN
;
A
#
# COMPACT_ATOMS: atom_id res chain seq x y z
N MET A 1 -33.38 -60.73 7.05
CA MET A 1 -34.36 -60.13 7.98
C MET A 1 -33.60 -59.11 8.81
N SER A 2 -33.96 -57.85 8.95
CA SER A 2 -34.90 -56.93 8.31
C SER A 2 -34.66 -55.58 9.00
N ASP A 3 -35.01 -54.54 8.27
CA ASP A 3 -34.71 -53.13 8.43
C ASP A 3 -35.34 -52.41 9.66
N SER A 4 -34.77 -51.22 9.92
CA SER A 4 -35.45 -49.96 10.32
C SER A 4 -35.94 -49.68 11.75
N SER A 5 -35.47 -48.54 12.30
CA SER A 5 -36.24 -47.35 12.80
C SER A 5 -35.66 -46.71 14.08
N GLY A 6 -35.32 -45.41 14.04
CA GLY A 6 -35.08 -44.54 15.24
C GLY A 6 -36.41 -44.15 15.94
N PRO A 7 -36.55 -43.02 16.69
CA PRO A 7 -35.60 -41.94 17.04
C PRO A 7 -35.78 -41.26 18.47
N MET A 8 -35.02 -40.16 18.72
CA MET A 8 -35.30 -38.88 19.49
C MET A 8 -35.42 -38.74 21.05
N ASN A 9 -34.41 -38.05 21.66
CA ASN A 9 -34.34 -36.84 22.56
C ASN A 9 -35.56 -36.41 23.45
N PRO A 10 -35.44 -35.70 24.63
CA PRO A 10 -34.73 -34.39 24.79
C PRO A 10 -34.26 -33.91 26.21
N ALA A 11 -33.73 -32.66 26.24
CA ALA A 11 -33.69 -31.65 27.33
C ALA A 11 -32.55 -31.71 28.39
N THR A 12 -31.91 -30.63 28.90
CA THR A 12 -31.93 -29.16 28.75
C THR A 12 -30.80 -28.54 29.63
N GLY A 13 -30.25 -27.37 29.22
CA GLY A 13 -29.60 -26.36 30.10
C GLY A 13 -28.14 -26.60 30.52
N THR A 14 -27.18 -25.67 30.57
CA THR A 14 -27.10 -24.18 30.46
C THR A 14 -25.61 -23.81 30.23
N PRO A 15 -25.28 -22.66 29.62
CA PRO A 15 -23.89 -22.22 29.48
C PRO A 15 -23.44 -21.43 30.73
N SER A 16 -22.52 -21.98 31.53
CA SER A 16 -21.92 -21.24 32.64
C SER A 16 -20.83 -20.30 32.12
N ASN A 17 -21.20 -19.03 32.00
CA ASN A 17 -20.36 -17.90 31.63
C ASN A 17 -19.35 -17.62 32.76
N LYS A 18 -18.09 -18.05 32.61
CA LYS A 18 -17.02 -17.77 33.59
C LYS A 18 -16.56 -16.32 33.44
N MET A 19 -17.25 -15.40 34.12
CA MET A 19 -16.75 -14.04 34.34
C MET A 19 -15.42 -14.10 35.11
N HIS A 20 -14.31 -13.73 34.46
CA HIS A 20 -13.06 -13.49 35.16
C HIS A 20 -13.22 -12.29 36.10
N ARG A 21 -13.40 -12.58 37.39
CA ARG A 21 -13.45 -11.60 38.48
C ARG A 21 -12.15 -10.78 38.48
N ARG A 22 -12.26 -9.51 38.07
CA ARG A 22 -11.18 -8.52 38.22
C ARG A 22 -10.89 -8.35 39.72
N LYS A 23 -9.78 -8.94 40.21
CA LYS A 23 -9.26 -8.65 41.56
C LYS A 23 -8.99 -7.14 41.62
N SER A 24 -9.67 -6.44 42.53
CA SER A 24 -9.33 -5.05 42.82
C SER A 24 -7.87 -5.01 43.28
N ARG A 25 -7.09 -4.15 42.64
CA ARG A 25 -5.68 -3.96 43.01
C ARG A 25 -5.67 -3.14 44.29
N GLY A 26 -5.72 -3.83 45.43
CA GLY A 26 -5.37 -3.23 46.71
C GLY A 26 -3.96 -2.65 46.62
N THR A 27 -3.81 -1.43 47.14
CA THR A 27 -2.54 -0.70 47.24
C THR A 27 -1.59 -1.47 48.16
N ARG A 28 -0.87 -2.44 47.62
CA ARG A 28 0.18 -3.14 48.35
C ARG A 28 1.44 -2.28 48.33
N ASN A 29 1.77 -1.74 49.51
CA ASN A 29 3.06 -1.23 49.98
C ASN A 29 3.95 -0.63 48.88
N LEU A 30 3.74 0.65 48.61
CA LEU A 30 4.53 1.43 47.65
C LEU A 30 5.92 1.82 48.20
N LEU A 31 6.18 1.58 49.49
CA LEU A 31 7.36 2.07 50.21
C LEU A 31 8.01 0.96 51.06
N GLU A 32 8.25 -0.22 50.47
CA GLU A 32 9.21 -1.15 51.07
C GLU A 32 10.57 -0.92 50.38
N ASP A 33 11.57 -0.49 51.17
CA ASP A 33 12.94 -0.08 50.76
C ASP A 33 13.77 -1.18 50.08
N ASN A 34 13.17 -2.33 49.76
CA ASN A 34 13.77 -3.41 48.98
C ASN A 34 12.86 -3.85 47.81
N SER A 35 12.08 -2.92 47.27
CA SER A 35 11.23 -3.22 46.13
C SER A 35 12.09 -3.53 44.89
N LYS A 36 12.08 -4.80 44.47
CA LYS A 36 12.51 -5.25 43.12
C LYS A 36 11.88 -4.48 41.96
N PHE A 37 10.92 -3.60 42.26
CA PHE A 37 10.21 -2.73 41.34
C PHE A 37 11.13 -1.81 40.54
N LEU A 38 12.21 -1.28 41.15
CA LEU A 38 13.19 -0.41 40.46
C LEU A 38 14.46 -1.14 40.03
N ALA A 39 14.65 -2.42 40.38
CA ALA A 39 15.89 -3.15 40.12
C ALA A 39 16.28 -3.24 38.63
N ASN A 40 15.30 -3.15 37.73
CA ASN A 40 15.51 -3.16 36.28
C ASN A 40 14.97 -1.89 35.60
N PHE A 41 14.79 -0.80 36.35
CA PHE A 41 14.35 0.47 35.78
C PHE A 41 15.55 1.18 35.14
N ASP A 42 15.75 0.91 33.85
CA ASP A 42 16.72 1.63 33.02
C ASP A 42 15.98 2.69 32.17
N PRO A 43 16.18 3.99 32.45
CA PRO A 43 15.57 5.09 31.72
C PRO A 43 15.85 5.03 30.21
N GLY A 44 17.02 4.51 29.81
CA GLY A 44 17.48 4.45 28.42
C GLY A 44 16.88 3.33 27.57
N VAL A 45 16.24 2.33 28.19
CA VAL A 45 15.58 1.21 27.47
C VAL A 45 14.07 1.13 27.72
N SER A 46 13.51 2.17 28.32
CA SER A 46 12.09 2.30 28.58
C SER A 46 11.27 2.02 27.32
N ARG A 47 10.09 1.40 27.47
CA ARG A 47 9.11 1.25 26.37
C ARG A 47 8.81 2.58 25.68
N ARG A 48 8.87 3.69 26.43
CA ARG A 48 8.72 5.05 25.90
C ARG A 48 9.90 5.44 25.02
N GLU A 49 11.14 5.22 25.49
CA GLU A 49 12.38 5.49 24.75
C GLU A 49 12.40 4.71 23.42
N LYS A 50 12.06 3.41 23.49
CA LYS A 50 11.96 2.53 22.31
C LYS A 50 10.94 3.02 21.28
N ARG A 51 9.80 3.55 21.73
CA ARG A 51 8.78 4.12 20.83
C ARG A 51 9.26 5.42 20.20
N LYS A 52 10.00 6.25 20.95
CA LYS A 52 10.60 7.50 20.44
C LYS A 52 11.68 7.22 19.40
N LEU A 53 12.55 6.25 19.67
CA LEU A 53 13.58 5.78 18.73
C LEU A 53 12.98 5.16 17.48
N ALA A 54 11.92 4.34 17.60
CA ALA A 54 11.23 3.77 16.44
C ALA A 54 10.55 4.84 15.57
N GLN A 55 10.16 5.98 16.14
CA GLN A 55 9.66 7.14 15.39
C GLN A 55 10.78 8.01 14.80
N SER A 56 11.96 8.01 15.42
CA SER A 56 13.11 8.81 14.96
C SER A 56 14.00 8.09 13.96
N ILE A 57 13.72 6.83 13.60
CA ILE A 57 14.37 6.19 12.45
C ILE A 57 13.91 6.97 11.21
N PRO A 58 14.81 7.63 10.46
CA PRO A 58 14.44 8.30 9.22
C PRO A 58 13.74 7.30 8.30
N MET A 59 12.62 7.74 7.74
CA MET A 59 11.74 7.04 6.78
C MET A 59 12.45 6.52 5.51
N GLN A 60 13.78 6.47 5.46
CA GLN A 60 14.56 6.16 4.28
C GLN A 60 14.87 4.66 4.12
N GLN A 61 14.79 3.84 5.18
CA GLN A 61 15.30 2.46 5.12
C GLN A 61 14.24 1.35 4.99
N THR A 62 12.95 1.66 5.10
CA THR A 62 11.86 0.68 4.90
C THR A 62 11.19 0.76 3.52
N GLU A 63 11.60 1.71 2.66
CA GLU A 63 11.00 1.89 1.33
C GLU A 63 11.41 0.83 0.28
N THR A 64 12.18 -0.19 0.66
CA THR A 64 12.77 -1.16 -0.29
C THR A 64 11.92 -2.40 -0.54
N ARG A 65 10.76 -2.57 0.12
CA ARG A 65 10.00 -3.85 0.05
C ARG A 65 8.65 -3.80 -0.64
N ASN A 66 8.23 -2.68 -1.23
CA ASN A 66 7.04 -2.66 -2.10
C ASN A 66 7.08 -1.54 -3.17
N ARG A 67 8.25 -1.28 -3.75
CA ARG A 67 8.31 -0.42 -4.94
C ARG A 67 7.87 -1.22 -6.15
N LYS A 68 6.56 -1.37 -6.33
CA LYS A 68 6.00 -1.59 -7.67
C LYS A 68 6.67 -0.56 -8.58
N SER A 69 7.53 -1.04 -9.48
CA SER A 69 8.45 -0.21 -10.28
C SER A 69 7.67 0.90 -10.98
N SER A 70 8.27 2.09 -11.09
CA SER A 70 7.68 3.16 -11.91
C SER A 70 7.38 2.62 -13.31
N LEU A 71 6.25 3.05 -13.88
CA LEU A 71 5.88 2.71 -15.26
C LEU A 71 6.94 3.17 -16.27
N TYR A 72 7.73 4.19 -15.90
CA TYR A 72 8.71 4.81 -16.76
C TYR A 72 10.15 4.41 -16.37
N ASN A 73 11.04 4.38 -17.35
CA ASN A 73 12.47 4.25 -17.17
C ASN A 73 13.12 5.59 -16.77
N GLU A 74 14.43 5.59 -16.59
CA GLU A 74 15.21 6.79 -16.23
C GLU A 74 15.18 7.85 -17.34
N GLN A 75 14.94 7.48 -18.59
CA GLN A 75 14.80 8.40 -19.70
C GLN A 75 13.38 8.99 -19.80
N GLY A 76 12.43 8.52 -18.98
CA GLY A 76 11.03 8.94 -19.03
C GLY A 76 10.19 8.23 -20.10
N CYS A 77 10.69 7.14 -20.68
CA CYS A 77 9.97 6.27 -21.62
C CYS A 77 9.24 5.15 -20.86
N LEU A 78 8.12 4.67 -21.39
CA LEU A 78 7.37 3.55 -20.79
C LEU A 78 8.23 2.27 -20.81
N ARG A 79 8.32 1.53 -19.71
CA ARG A 79 9.18 0.33 -19.63
C ARG A 79 8.74 -0.80 -20.56
N GLU A 80 7.43 -1.02 -20.68
CA GLU A 80 6.85 -2.12 -21.46
C GLU A 80 7.04 -1.93 -22.97
N SER A 81 6.61 -0.77 -23.50
CA SER A 81 6.66 -0.50 -24.94
C SER A 81 7.90 0.26 -25.40
N ARG A 82 8.72 0.76 -24.45
CA ARG A 82 9.85 1.68 -24.69
C ARG A 82 9.50 2.95 -25.45
N ARG A 83 8.21 3.30 -25.55
CA ARG A 83 7.75 4.49 -26.24
C ARG A 83 7.77 5.70 -25.31
N ASN A 84 8.17 6.85 -25.85
CA ASN A 84 8.15 8.14 -25.17
C ASN A 84 6.91 8.92 -25.60
N LEU A 85 5.80 8.71 -24.90
CA LEU A 85 4.58 9.51 -25.09
C LEU A 85 4.56 10.63 -24.04
N CYS A 86 4.34 11.86 -24.48
CA CYS A 86 4.20 13.00 -23.59
C CYS A 86 2.84 12.99 -22.87
N ASP A 87 2.70 13.75 -21.80
CA ASP A 87 1.47 13.83 -21.01
C ASP A 87 0.31 14.49 -21.77
N CYS A 88 0.61 15.27 -22.80
CA CYS A 88 -0.37 15.77 -23.78
C CYS A 88 -0.82 14.71 -24.81
N LEU A 89 -0.37 13.46 -24.68
CA LEU A 89 -0.69 12.34 -25.56
C LEU A 89 -0.21 12.52 -27.01
N ASP A 90 0.90 13.25 -27.21
CA ASP A 90 1.58 13.43 -28.48
C ASP A 90 3.02 12.88 -28.42
N PHE A 91 3.41 12.09 -29.42
CA PHE A 91 4.76 11.50 -29.56
C PHE A 91 5.80 12.49 -30.09
N SER A 92 5.36 13.52 -30.80
CA SER A 92 6.23 14.55 -31.39
C SER A 92 6.47 15.74 -30.46
N CYS A 93 5.84 15.73 -29.28
CA CYS A 93 5.92 16.82 -28.33
C CYS A 93 7.36 16.95 -27.76
N PRO A 94 8.02 18.11 -27.93
CA PRO A 94 9.34 18.36 -27.33
C PRO A 94 9.28 18.51 -25.80
N GLY A 95 8.08 18.72 -25.26
CA GLY A 95 7.80 19.02 -23.86
C GLY A 95 6.80 20.16 -23.76
N CYS A 96 5.65 19.91 -23.13
CA CYS A 96 4.58 20.89 -22.95
C CYS A 96 4.48 21.45 -21.53
N HIS A 97 5.41 21.06 -20.65
CA HIS A 97 5.44 21.48 -19.25
C HIS A 97 6.77 22.19 -18.94
N PHE A 98 6.81 22.84 -17.79
CA PHE A 98 8.04 23.42 -17.26
C PHE A 98 9.07 22.33 -16.93
N PRO A 99 10.39 22.66 -16.97
CA PRO A 99 11.44 21.72 -16.60
C PRO A 99 11.20 21.11 -15.22
N CYS A 100 11.23 19.78 -15.16
CA CYS A 100 10.97 19.05 -13.94
C CYS A 100 12.09 19.29 -12.90
N PRO A 101 11.80 19.64 -11.64
CA PRO A 101 12.83 19.85 -10.63
C PRO A 101 13.59 18.57 -10.22
N SER A 102 13.12 17.39 -10.62
CA SER A 102 13.77 16.11 -10.30
C SER A 102 14.62 15.53 -11.44
N CYS A 103 14.37 15.94 -12.68
CA CYS A 103 15.03 15.34 -13.84
C CYS A 103 15.30 16.29 -15.01
N ASP A 104 14.98 17.58 -14.84
CA ASP A 104 15.09 18.66 -15.81
C ASP A 104 14.35 18.46 -17.14
N SER A 105 13.58 17.37 -17.26
CA SER A 105 12.78 17.09 -18.44
C SER A 105 11.55 18.01 -18.53
N PRO A 106 11.28 18.65 -19.68
CA PRO A 106 10.07 19.45 -19.91
C PRO A 106 8.82 18.60 -20.23
N MET A 107 8.93 17.27 -20.15
CA MET A 107 7.85 16.34 -20.47
C MET A 107 7.15 15.81 -19.22
N CYS A 108 7.60 16.17 -18.02
CA CYS A 108 6.93 15.77 -16.80
C CYS A 108 5.78 16.74 -16.51
N GLY A 109 4.60 16.20 -16.24
CA GLY A 109 3.51 16.97 -15.66
C GLY A 109 3.77 17.38 -14.19
N PRO A 110 2.70 17.51 -13.38
CA PRO A 110 2.82 17.89 -11.97
C PRO A 110 3.66 16.92 -11.12
N ILE A 111 3.77 15.66 -11.57
CA ILE A 111 4.57 14.61 -10.92
C ILE A 111 5.57 14.08 -11.95
N CYS A 112 6.84 13.95 -11.55
CA CYS A 112 7.90 13.42 -12.40
C CYS A 112 7.53 12.03 -12.97
N ARG A 113 7.71 11.84 -14.29
CA ARG A 113 7.43 10.56 -14.97
C ARG A 113 8.20 9.40 -14.34
N ARG A 114 9.45 9.62 -13.91
CA ARG A 114 10.30 8.61 -13.23
C ARG A 114 9.76 8.18 -11.86
N ASN A 115 8.92 8.99 -11.23
CA ASN A 115 8.48 8.81 -9.85
C ASN A 115 6.98 8.46 -9.75
N ARG A 116 6.24 8.49 -10.86
CA ARG A 116 4.81 8.12 -10.88
C ARG A 116 4.58 6.72 -11.42
N ARG A 117 3.36 6.22 -11.14
CA ARG A 117 2.91 4.86 -11.45
C ARG A 117 1.60 4.83 -12.25
N TRP A 118 1.24 5.97 -12.82
CA TRP A 118 0.05 6.17 -13.63
C TRP A 118 0.43 6.94 -14.90
N MET A 119 -0.47 6.95 -15.87
CA MET A 119 -0.39 7.75 -17.08
C MET A 119 -1.80 8.25 -17.43
N TYR A 120 -1.91 9.32 -18.23
CA TYR A 120 -3.21 9.80 -18.68
C TYR A 120 -3.83 8.82 -19.66
N GLU A 121 -5.12 8.56 -19.51
CA GLU A 121 -5.85 7.67 -20.43
C GLU A 121 -6.45 8.45 -21.61
N GLN A 122 -6.99 9.63 -21.33
CA GLN A 122 -7.56 10.53 -22.32
C GLN A 122 -7.53 11.98 -21.86
N ILE A 123 -7.62 12.90 -22.81
CA ILE A 123 -7.78 14.34 -22.59
C ILE A 123 -9.07 14.76 -23.28
N VAL A 124 -10.00 15.33 -22.52
CA VAL A 124 -11.29 15.85 -23.03
C VAL A 124 -11.21 17.37 -23.03
N HIS A 125 -11.53 17.99 -24.16
CA HIS A 125 -11.59 19.44 -24.29
C HIS A 125 -13.03 19.96 -24.18
N ASP A 126 -13.27 20.85 -23.22
CA ASP A 126 -14.59 21.42 -22.96
C ASP A 126 -15.15 22.22 -24.15
N SER A 127 -14.28 22.87 -24.93
CA SER A 127 -14.72 23.83 -25.96
C SER A 127 -15.08 23.22 -27.33
N LYS A 128 -14.70 21.98 -27.62
CA LYS A 128 -14.76 21.41 -28.99
C LYS A 128 -15.22 19.95 -29.07
N GLU A 129 -15.76 19.38 -28.00
CA GLU A 129 -16.06 17.94 -27.88
C GLU A 129 -14.91 17.05 -28.40
N LYS A 130 -13.66 17.51 -28.24
CA LYS A 130 -12.48 16.82 -28.75
C LYS A 130 -11.93 15.93 -27.65
N ILE A 131 -11.82 14.64 -27.95
CA ILE A 131 -11.23 13.63 -27.06
C ILE A 131 -9.93 13.13 -27.69
N ILE A 132 -8.82 13.25 -26.96
CA ILE A 132 -7.52 12.69 -27.33
C ILE A 132 -7.30 11.45 -26.46
N MET A 133 -7.10 10.28 -27.08
CA MET A 133 -6.94 9.00 -26.39
C MET A 133 -5.47 8.58 -26.34
N ASN A 134 -5.08 7.92 -25.25
CA ASN A 134 -3.75 7.35 -25.13
C ASN A 134 -3.62 6.05 -25.92
N GLU A 135 -2.87 6.11 -27.03
CA GLU A 135 -2.65 4.96 -27.89
C GLU A 135 -1.90 3.79 -27.24
N LEU A 136 -1.18 4.01 -26.14
CA LEU A 136 -0.40 2.95 -25.48
C LEU A 136 -1.28 2.02 -24.64
N ILE A 137 -2.42 2.50 -24.15
CA ILE A 137 -3.34 1.69 -23.34
C ILE A 137 -4.19 0.79 -24.24
N THR A 138 -4.68 1.32 -25.37
CA THR A 138 -5.56 0.60 -26.29
C THR A 138 -4.85 -0.53 -27.05
N LYS A 139 -3.56 -0.36 -27.35
CA LYS A 139 -2.74 -1.37 -28.06
C LYS A 139 -2.30 -2.54 -27.16
N ASN A 140 -2.32 -2.39 -25.84
CA ASN A 140 -2.01 -3.46 -24.90
C ASN A 140 -3.18 -4.45 -24.74
N ALA A 141 -4.42 -4.01 -24.96
CA ALA A 141 -5.61 -4.87 -24.89
C ALA A 141 -5.74 -5.87 -26.07
N SER A 142 -5.13 -5.57 -27.22
CA SER A 142 -5.23 -6.39 -28.44
C SER A 142 -4.15 -7.49 -28.56
N GLN A 143 -3.09 -7.44 -27.76
CA GLN A 143 -1.98 -8.41 -27.81
C GLN A 143 -2.23 -9.72 -27.01
N GLN A 144 -3.40 -9.88 -26.38
CA GLN A 144 -3.76 -11.11 -25.64
C GLN A 144 -4.56 -12.14 -26.45
N LYS A 145 -4.59 -12.06 -27.78
CA LYS A 145 -5.27 -13.05 -28.63
C LYS A 145 -4.31 -13.69 -29.63
N HIS A 146 -3.36 -14.48 -29.12
CA HIS A 146 -2.78 -15.54 -29.94
C HIS A 146 -3.71 -16.77 -29.87
N PRO A 147 -4.21 -17.30 -31.00
CA PRO A 147 -4.93 -18.57 -30.98
C PRO A 147 -3.95 -19.68 -30.62
N VAL A 148 -4.18 -20.34 -29.49
CA VAL A 148 -3.57 -21.63 -29.16
C VAL A 148 -4.07 -22.61 -30.22
N LYS A 149 -3.21 -22.99 -31.15
CA LYS A 149 -3.47 -24.08 -32.09
C LYS A 149 -3.31 -25.38 -31.29
N ASN A 150 -4.41 -26.10 -31.07
CA ASN A 150 -4.41 -27.52 -30.71
C ASN A 150 -4.28 -28.36 -31.98
#